data_AF-A0A518VCE2-F1
#
_entry.id   AF-A0A518VCE2-F1
#
_cell.length_a   1.000
_cell.length_b   1.000
_cell.length_c   1.000
_cell.angle_alpha   90.00
_cell.angle_beta   90.00
_cell.angle_gamma   90.00
#
_symmetry.space_group_name_H-M   'P 1'
#
loop_
_entity.id
_entity.type
_entity.pdbx_description
1 polymer ?
#
loop_
_entity_poly.entity_id
_entity_poly.type
_entity_poly.pdbx_seq_one_letter_code
_entity_poly.pdbx_strand_id
1 'polypeptide(L)'
;MKIQKHLAISLSILSIISANAGTSFAAQLPVKKATVQTNQSQIVRDKIFKLSDPTLNGAIKDGKKTSEQYNLFMKSYDLPVIENKIKLFNPTAEVVTPYNLVFSESYYYNQQMKPYTLAQAKQTAASFKGYIPFSITTYGNDVNYLDSSSAVLKQGNKVIQPLSIDGKDEMPSYTEYYPKTPSYRAIIVASFPLDQIDFSKEATLVYMYAGQELSVSYKVNFGLYK
;
A
#
# COMPACT_ATOMS: atom_id res chain seq x y z
N MET A 1 23.33 -47.53 -2.11
CA MET A 1 24.58 -46.78 -1.85
C MET A 1 25.20 -46.40 -3.20
N LYS A 2 25.54 -45.12 -3.40
CA LYS A 2 25.96 -44.48 -4.66
C LYS A 2 26.92 -45.31 -5.51
N ILE A 3 26.70 -45.38 -6.84
CA ILE A 3 27.76 -45.31 -7.88
C ILE A 3 27.20 -44.60 -9.13
N GLN A 4 28.09 -43.81 -9.73
CA GLN A 4 28.02 -42.87 -10.84
C GLN A 4 27.40 -43.40 -12.16
N LYS A 5 26.88 -42.47 -12.96
CA LYS A 5 26.96 -42.55 -14.42
C LYS A 5 27.63 -41.29 -14.96
N HIS A 6 28.82 -41.48 -15.52
CA HIS A 6 29.42 -40.58 -16.51
C HIS A 6 28.62 -40.67 -17.82
N LEU A 7 28.42 -39.53 -18.49
CA LEU A 7 28.64 -39.45 -19.93
C LEU A 7 28.84 -37.99 -20.34
N ALA A 8 30.04 -37.72 -20.85
CA ALA A 8 30.36 -36.53 -21.62
C ALA A 8 30.14 -36.87 -23.10
N ILE A 9 29.53 -35.96 -23.88
CA ILE A 9 29.77 -35.87 -25.32
C ILE A 9 29.84 -34.39 -25.69
N SER A 10 31.02 -34.02 -26.17
CA SER A 10 31.39 -32.76 -26.81
C SER A 10 30.92 -32.75 -28.26
N LEU A 11 30.56 -31.60 -28.82
CA LEU A 11 30.96 -31.25 -30.19
C LEU A 11 30.88 -29.73 -30.42
N SER A 12 32.02 -29.18 -30.83
CA SER A 12 32.38 -27.80 -31.09
C SER A 12 32.20 -27.45 -32.57
N ILE A 13 31.91 -26.18 -32.91
CA ILE A 13 32.26 -25.59 -34.23
C ILE A 13 32.61 -24.08 -34.13
N LEU A 14 33.82 -23.79 -34.64
CA LEU A 14 34.42 -22.61 -35.29
C LEU A 14 34.56 -21.22 -34.65
N SER A 15 35.83 -20.86 -34.56
CA SER A 15 36.47 -19.56 -34.41
C SER A 15 36.47 -18.71 -35.69
N ILE A 16 36.40 -17.39 -35.53
CA ILE A 16 37.16 -16.43 -36.36
C ILE A 16 37.90 -15.48 -35.42
N ILE A 17 39.22 -15.42 -35.59
CA ILE A 17 40.12 -14.43 -35.02
C ILE A 17 40.18 -13.25 -35.98
N SER A 18 40.05 -12.03 -35.46
CA SER A 18 40.69 -10.86 -36.04
C SER A 18 41.29 -10.02 -34.92
N ALA A 19 42.58 -9.73 -35.06
CA ALA A 19 43.35 -8.89 -34.16
C ALA A 19 43.12 -7.40 -34.47
N ASN A 20 43.02 -6.55 -33.43
CA ASN A 20 43.97 -5.44 -33.25
C ASN A 20 43.68 -4.60 -31.99
N ALA A 21 44.80 -4.24 -31.35
CA ALA A 21 45.09 -3.01 -30.63
C ALA A 21 44.18 -2.55 -29.47
N GLY A 22 44.75 -2.61 -28.27
CA GLY A 22 44.77 -1.47 -27.34
C GLY A 22 43.44 -1.06 -26.70
N THR A 23 43.23 -1.47 -25.46
CA THR A 23 42.98 -0.59 -24.30
C THR A 23 42.61 -1.47 -23.11
N SER A 24 43.23 -1.20 -21.97
CA SER A 24 42.95 -1.86 -20.70
C SER A 24 41.50 -1.62 -20.29
N PHE A 25 40.64 -2.64 -20.38
CA PHE A 25 39.38 -2.65 -19.65
C PHE A 25 39.65 -3.12 -18.22
N ALA A 26 39.80 -2.15 -17.33
CA ALA A 26 39.58 -2.39 -15.91
C ALA A 26 38.14 -2.89 -15.74
N ALA A 27 37.99 -4.13 -15.27
CA ALA A 27 36.71 -4.66 -14.85
C ALA A 27 36.18 -3.80 -13.69
N GLN A 28 35.18 -2.96 -13.95
CA GLN A 28 34.42 -2.32 -12.89
C GLN A 28 33.50 -3.38 -12.27
N LEU A 29 33.87 -3.84 -11.08
CA LEU A 29 33.00 -4.59 -10.18
C LEU A 29 31.71 -3.78 -9.94
N PRO A 30 30.52 -4.41 -9.93
CA PRO A 30 29.27 -3.72 -9.61
C PRO A 30 29.24 -3.45 -8.10
N VAL A 31 29.68 -2.26 -7.69
CA VAL A 31 29.63 -1.82 -6.29
C VAL A 31 28.57 -0.73 -6.12
N LYS A 32 27.70 -0.91 -5.12
CA LYS A 32 26.94 0.12 -4.36
C LYS A 32 25.55 0.63 -4.78
N LYS A 33 24.76 -0.01 -5.66
CA LYS A 33 23.33 0.38 -5.81
C LYS A 33 22.36 -0.32 -4.84
N ALA A 34 22.58 -1.60 -4.55
CA ALA A 34 21.67 -2.38 -3.70
C ALA A 34 21.63 -1.88 -2.25
N THR A 35 22.79 -1.57 -1.65
CA THR A 35 22.91 -1.19 -0.23
C THR A 35 22.27 0.18 0.08
N VAL A 36 22.28 1.12 -0.88
CA VAL A 36 21.73 2.47 -0.68
C VAL A 36 20.20 2.47 -0.77
N GLN A 37 19.62 1.70 -1.70
CA GLN A 37 18.15 1.58 -1.85
C GLN A 37 17.51 0.90 -0.64
N THR A 38 18.13 -0.15 -0.10
CA THR A 38 17.64 -0.83 1.12
C THR A 38 17.60 0.12 2.32
N ASN A 39 18.61 0.99 2.46
CA ASN A 39 18.67 1.97 3.54
C ASN A 39 17.57 3.03 3.42
N GLN A 40 17.32 3.54 2.20
CA GLN A 40 16.28 4.57 2.00
C GLN A 40 14.86 4.01 2.23
N SER A 41 14.59 2.80 1.76
CA SER A 41 13.32 2.13 2.02
C SER A 41 13.08 1.96 3.53
N GLN A 42 14.11 1.52 4.26
CA GLN A 42 14.02 1.35 5.72
C GLN A 42 13.77 2.68 6.44
N ILE A 43 14.40 3.79 6.00
CA ILE A 43 14.17 5.12 6.58
C ILE A 43 12.71 5.55 6.41
N VAL A 44 12.13 5.41 5.21
CA VAL A 44 10.72 5.77 4.98
C VAL A 44 9.78 4.87 5.77
N ARG A 45 10.07 3.56 5.81
CA ARG A 45 9.29 2.62 6.62
C ARG A 45 9.34 2.96 8.11
N ASP A 46 10.52 3.25 8.65
CA ASP A 46 10.68 3.60 10.06
C ASP A 46 9.97 4.92 10.39
N LYS A 47 9.99 5.89 9.49
CA LYS A 47 9.22 7.14 9.63
C LYS A 47 7.72 6.89 9.80
N ILE A 48 7.15 5.90 9.10
CA ILE A 48 5.71 5.59 9.14
C ILE A 48 5.35 4.70 10.35
N PHE A 49 6.21 3.73 10.70
CA PHE A 49 5.85 2.66 11.64
C PHE A 49 6.54 2.75 13.00
N LYS A 50 7.67 3.45 13.12
CA LYS A 50 8.40 3.60 14.39
C LYS A 50 8.17 4.99 14.98
N LEU A 51 6.92 5.25 15.36
CA LEU A 51 6.53 6.54 15.92
C LEU A 51 7.10 6.74 17.33
N SER A 52 7.76 7.88 17.53
CA SER A 52 8.26 8.30 18.84
C SER A 52 7.13 8.82 19.74
N ASP A 53 7.35 8.83 21.06
CA ASP A 53 6.41 9.42 22.02
C ASP A 53 6.04 10.88 21.68
N PRO A 54 6.97 11.78 21.32
CA PRO A 54 6.64 13.11 20.82
C PRO A 54 5.73 13.10 19.58
N THR A 55 5.97 12.18 18.64
CA THR A 55 5.16 12.05 17.42
C THR A 55 3.73 11.61 17.76
N LEU A 56 3.57 10.61 18.64
CA LEU A 56 2.27 10.14 19.10
C LEU A 56 1.52 11.22 19.88
N ASN A 57 2.20 11.92 20.78
CA ASN A 57 1.61 13.06 21.50
C ASN A 57 1.17 14.18 20.53
N GLY A 58 1.91 14.38 19.44
CA GLY A 58 1.51 15.27 18.34
C GLY A 58 0.19 14.86 17.72
N ALA A 59 0.03 13.59 17.33
CA ALA A 59 -1.21 13.05 16.78
C ALA A 59 -2.40 13.16 17.76
N ILE A 60 -2.18 12.87 19.05
CA ILE A 60 -3.21 13.03 20.10
C ILE A 60 -3.64 14.49 20.23
N LYS A 61 -2.68 15.41 20.27
CA LYS A 61 -2.97 16.85 20.36
C LYS A 61 -3.75 17.33 19.12
N ASP A 62 -3.33 16.88 17.95
CA ASP A 62 -3.98 17.20 16.68
C ASP A 62 -5.40 16.61 16.60
N GLY A 63 -5.69 15.48 17.25
CA GLY A 63 -7.05 14.92 17.34
C GLY A 63 -8.07 15.83 18.03
N LYS A 64 -7.64 16.88 18.76
CA LYS A 64 -8.54 17.87 19.38
C LYS A 64 -9.02 18.97 18.43
N LYS A 65 -8.70 18.86 17.14
CA LYS A 65 -9.06 19.81 16.09
C LYS A 65 -10.56 19.82 15.79
N THR A 66 -11.01 20.86 15.09
CA THR A 66 -12.40 20.96 14.62
C THR A 66 -12.73 19.88 13.59
N SER A 67 -14.02 19.64 13.33
CA SER A 67 -14.45 18.70 12.30
C SER A 67 -13.90 19.05 10.91
N GLU A 68 -13.86 20.34 10.55
CA GLU A 68 -13.27 20.79 9.29
C GLU A 68 -11.78 20.43 9.19
N GLN A 69 -11.02 20.71 10.25
CA GLN A 69 -9.59 20.40 10.31
C GLN A 69 -9.32 18.89 10.33
N TYR A 70 -10.20 18.10 10.96
CA TYR A 70 -10.19 16.64 10.88
C TYR A 70 -10.35 16.16 9.44
N ASN A 71 -11.35 16.67 8.73
CA ASN A 71 -11.62 16.29 7.34
C ASN A 71 -10.46 16.68 6.40
N LEU A 72 -9.89 17.88 6.58
CA LEU A 72 -8.72 18.31 5.81
C LEU A 72 -7.50 17.41 6.06
N PHE A 73 -7.28 17.01 7.32
CA PHE A 73 -6.22 16.09 7.66
C PHE A 73 -6.44 14.70 7.02
N MET A 74 -7.63 14.11 7.17
CA MET A 74 -7.93 12.80 6.59
C MET A 74 -7.82 12.81 5.07
N LYS A 75 -8.29 13.89 4.43
CA LYS A 75 -8.16 14.09 2.98
C LYS A 75 -6.70 14.13 2.48
N SER A 76 -5.73 14.43 3.35
CA SER A 76 -4.31 14.33 2.98
C SER A 76 -3.80 12.89 2.84
N TYR A 77 -4.57 11.91 3.32
CA TYR A 77 -4.29 10.48 3.16
C TYR A 77 -5.03 9.85 1.97
N ASP A 78 -5.95 10.59 1.33
CA ASP A 78 -6.58 10.17 0.08
C ASP A 78 -5.51 9.95 -1.00
N LEU A 79 -5.66 8.85 -1.72
CA LEU A 79 -4.79 8.51 -2.83
C LEU A 79 -5.32 9.16 -4.11
N PRO A 80 -4.48 9.93 -4.84
CA PRO A 80 -4.90 10.52 -6.09
C PRO A 80 -5.09 9.45 -7.17
N VAL A 81 -6.19 9.57 -7.92
CA VAL A 81 -6.53 8.69 -9.04
C VAL A 81 -5.57 8.92 -10.20
N ILE A 82 -4.98 7.84 -10.71
CA ILE A 82 -4.18 7.82 -11.97
C ILE A 82 -5.11 7.53 -13.14
N GLU A 83 -5.92 6.48 -13.02
CA GLU A 83 -6.81 5.99 -14.07
C GLU A 83 -8.07 5.43 -13.43
N ASN A 84 -9.23 5.76 -13.99
CA ASN A 84 -10.50 5.20 -13.57
C ASN A 84 -11.27 4.63 -14.76
N LYS A 85 -11.41 3.30 -14.80
CA LYS A 85 -12.20 2.59 -15.80
C LYS A 85 -13.64 2.34 -15.35
N ILE A 86 -13.96 2.63 -14.09
CA ILE A 86 -15.29 2.56 -13.50
C ILE A 86 -15.98 3.92 -13.67
N LYS A 87 -16.86 4.03 -14.68
CA LYS A 87 -17.43 5.33 -15.10
C LYS A 87 -18.61 5.84 -14.27
N LEU A 88 -19.30 4.99 -13.51
CA LEU A 88 -20.58 5.33 -12.87
C LEU A 88 -20.51 5.58 -11.36
N PHE A 89 -19.41 5.22 -10.71
CA PHE A 89 -19.22 5.40 -9.28
C PHE A 89 -17.73 5.36 -8.99
N ASN A 90 -17.15 6.51 -8.63
CA ASN A 90 -15.71 6.63 -8.42
C ASN A 90 -15.37 6.08 -7.02
N PRO A 91 -14.75 4.90 -6.90
CA PRO A 91 -14.27 4.46 -5.62
C PRO A 91 -13.16 5.39 -5.17
N THR A 92 -13.06 5.64 -3.87
CA THR A 92 -11.97 6.41 -3.28
C THR A 92 -11.11 5.46 -2.45
N ALA A 93 -9.82 5.76 -2.37
CA ALA A 93 -8.89 4.99 -1.58
C ALA A 93 -8.05 5.93 -0.73
N GLU A 94 -7.73 5.50 0.49
CA GLU A 94 -6.82 6.17 1.40
C GLU A 94 -5.82 5.16 1.96
N VAL A 95 -4.62 5.63 2.30
CA VAL A 95 -3.67 4.82 3.06
C VAL A 95 -3.92 4.98 4.55
N VAL A 96 -3.90 3.87 5.28
CA VAL A 96 -4.03 3.87 6.72
C VAL A 96 -2.65 3.62 7.33
N THR A 97 -2.27 4.49 8.25
CA THR A 97 -0.98 4.51 8.93
C THR A 97 -1.18 4.54 10.44
N PRO A 98 -0.17 4.18 11.24
CA PRO A 98 -0.22 4.40 12.68
C PRO A 98 -0.56 5.85 13.05
N TYR A 99 -0.04 6.84 12.33
CA TYR A 99 -0.22 8.24 12.68
C TYR A 99 -1.68 8.71 12.46
N ASN A 100 -2.25 8.53 11.26
CA ASN A 100 -3.63 8.95 11.03
C ASN A 100 -4.63 8.14 11.84
N LEU A 101 -4.39 6.86 12.12
CA LEU A 101 -5.28 6.09 12.99
C LEU A 101 -5.26 6.62 14.43
N VAL A 102 -4.08 6.92 14.99
CA VAL A 102 -3.98 7.55 16.33
C VAL A 102 -4.66 8.93 16.35
N PHE A 103 -4.49 9.72 15.31
CA PHE A 103 -5.18 11.00 15.17
C PHE A 103 -6.70 10.83 15.16
N SER A 104 -7.23 9.89 14.36
CA SER A 104 -8.66 9.64 14.24
C SER A 104 -9.28 9.11 15.52
N GLU A 105 -8.67 8.13 16.15
CA GLU A 105 -9.09 7.62 17.46
C GLU A 105 -9.13 8.74 18.50
N SER A 106 -8.08 9.56 18.55
CA SER A 106 -8.04 10.71 19.46
C SER A 106 -9.16 11.72 19.18
N TYR A 107 -9.50 11.95 17.91
CA TYR A 107 -10.62 12.81 17.53
C TYR A 107 -11.95 12.25 18.01
N TYR A 108 -12.23 10.97 17.76
CA TYR A 108 -13.49 10.34 18.18
C TYR A 108 -13.64 10.29 19.71
N TYR A 109 -12.57 10.02 20.45
CA TYR A 109 -12.58 10.11 21.92
C TYR A 109 -12.89 11.54 22.39
N ASN A 110 -12.29 12.54 21.76
CA ASN A 110 -12.53 13.94 22.09
C ASN A 110 -13.99 14.35 21.81
N GLN A 111 -14.60 13.88 20.71
CA GLN A 111 -16.03 14.11 20.44
C GLN A 111 -16.94 13.51 21.52
N GLN A 112 -16.49 12.47 22.23
CA GLN A 112 -17.19 11.85 23.35
C GLN A 112 -16.78 12.43 24.72
N MET A 113 -16.03 13.52 24.75
CA MET A 113 -15.48 14.13 25.99
C MET A 113 -14.61 13.16 26.80
N LYS A 114 -13.97 12.18 26.14
CA LYS A 114 -13.07 11.20 26.76
C LYS A 114 -11.61 11.50 26.43
N PRO A 115 -10.68 11.29 27.37
CA PRO A 115 -9.26 11.41 27.06
C PRO A 115 -8.79 10.21 26.23
N TYR A 116 -7.93 10.48 25.25
CA TYR A 116 -7.16 9.45 24.54
C TYR A 116 -5.69 9.56 24.96
N THR A 117 -5.18 8.50 25.57
CA THR A 117 -3.89 8.50 26.27
C THR A 117 -2.73 8.05 25.38
N LEU A 118 -1.50 8.38 25.77
CA LEU A 118 -0.30 7.90 25.09
C LEU A 118 -0.21 6.36 25.10
N ALA A 119 -0.68 5.70 26.17
CA ALA A 119 -0.71 4.25 26.24
C ALA A 119 -1.63 3.64 25.17
N GLN A 120 -2.83 4.20 24.99
CA GLN A 120 -3.75 3.80 23.92
C GLN A 120 -3.16 4.09 22.54
N ALA A 121 -2.57 5.27 22.35
CA ALA A 121 -1.90 5.60 21.08
C ALA A 121 -0.77 4.63 20.73
N LYS A 122 0.04 4.20 21.70
CA LYS A 122 1.08 3.17 21.51
C LYS A 122 0.47 1.82 21.14
N GLN A 123 -0.63 1.43 21.78
CA GLN A 123 -1.34 0.19 21.45
C GLN A 123 -1.87 0.22 20.01
N THR A 124 -2.51 1.32 19.61
CA THR A 124 -3.00 1.54 18.26
C THR A 124 -1.88 1.49 17.23
N ALA A 125 -0.77 2.20 17.47
CA ALA A 125 0.38 2.16 16.57
C ALA A 125 1.01 0.76 16.48
N ALA A 126 1.06 0.02 17.59
CA ALA A 126 1.59 -1.34 17.65
C ALA A 126 0.71 -2.40 16.97
N SER A 127 -0.53 -2.07 16.59
CA SER A 127 -1.42 -2.98 15.85
C SER A 127 -0.92 -3.24 14.42
N PHE A 128 -0.14 -2.32 13.84
CA PHE A 128 0.44 -2.46 12.50
C PHE A 128 1.66 -3.39 12.54
N LYS A 129 1.41 -4.71 12.48
CA LYS A 129 2.46 -5.73 12.51
C LYS A 129 2.65 -6.38 11.15
N GLY A 130 3.61 -5.87 10.39
CA GLY A 130 4.02 -6.52 9.15
C GLY A 130 3.13 -6.23 7.94
N TYR A 131 2.12 -5.35 8.06
CA TYR A 131 1.30 -4.92 6.94
C TYR A 131 1.01 -3.40 6.93
N ILE A 132 0.60 -2.89 5.77
CA ILE A 132 0.02 -1.56 5.58
C ILE A 132 -1.40 -1.69 4.96
N PRO A 133 -2.44 -1.18 5.63
CA PRO A 133 -3.79 -1.18 5.10
C PRO A 133 -4.07 -0.02 4.13
N PHE A 134 -4.92 -0.30 3.15
CA PHE A 134 -5.58 0.70 2.32
C PHE A 134 -7.08 0.54 2.45
N SER A 135 -7.75 1.61 2.89
CA SER A 135 -9.21 1.67 2.99
C SER A 135 -9.76 2.12 1.64
N ILE A 136 -10.70 1.37 1.08
CA ILE A 136 -11.29 1.62 -0.23
C ILE A 136 -12.80 1.76 -0.04
N THR A 137 -13.32 2.96 -0.24
CA THR A 137 -14.77 3.17 -0.35
C THR A 137 -15.20 2.81 -1.76
N THR A 138 -16.10 1.84 -1.89
CA THR A 138 -16.62 1.38 -3.17
C THR A 138 -18.15 1.34 -3.16
N TYR A 139 -18.72 1.13 -4.34
CA TYR A 139 -20.13 1.27 -4.62
C TYR A 139 -20.56 0.18 -5.59
N GLY A 140 -21.81 -0.26 -5.46
CA GLY A 140 -22.40 -1.28 -6.32
C GLY A 140 -23.92 -1.18 -6.40
N ASN A 141 -24.52 -2.01 -7.25
CA ASN A 141 -25.97 -2.06 -7.46
C ASN A 141 -26.66 -3.22 -6.74
N ASP A 142 -25.90 -4.23 -6.33
CA ASP A 142 -26.40 -5.45 -5.68
C ASP A 142 -25.70 -5.66 -4.34
N VAL A 143 -26.36 -6.28 -3.36
CA VAL A 143 -25.81 -6.49 -2.01
C VAL A 143 -24.51 -7.31 -1.99
N ASN A 144 -24.27 -8.13 -3.02
CA ASN A 144 -23.14 -9.04 -3.15
C ASN A 144 -22.07 -8.55 -4.14
N TYR A 145 -22.10 -7.27 -4.54
CA TYR A 145 -21.17 -6.76 -5.55
C TYR A 145 -19.68 -6.90 -5.19
N LEU A 146 -19.37 -7.06 -3.89
CA LEU A 146 -18.02 -7.20 -3.39
C LEU A 146 -17.43 -8.58 -3.65
N ASP A 147 -18.22 -9.61 -3.94
CA ASP A 147 -17.74 -10.99 -4.09
C ASP A 147 -16.57 -11.09 -5.09
N SER A 148 -16.72 -10.40 -6.23
CA SER A 148 -15.71 -10.34 -7.31
C SER A 148 -14.66 -9.23 -7.15
N SER A 149 -14.75 -8.44 -6.08
CA SER A 149 -13.83 -7.33 -5.85
C SER A 149 -12.45 -7.84 -5.40
N SER A 150 -11.40 -7.14 -5.83
CA SER A 150 -10.01 -7.43 -5.43
C SER A 150 -9.16 -6.17 -5.47
N ALA A 151 -7.99 -6.22 -4.83
CA ALA A 151 -7.03 -5.13 -4.85
C ALA A 151 -5.60 -5.69 -4.92
N VAL A 152 -4.72 -4.99 -5.63
CA VAL A 152 -3.28 -5.31 -5.68
C VAL A 152 -2.44 -4.04 -5.59
N LEU A 153 -1.19 -4.17 -5.14
CA LEU A 153 -0.22 -3.08 -5.15
C LEU A 153 0.85 -3.36 -6.21
N LYS A 154 1.11 -2.42 -7.13
CA LYS A 154 2.12 -2.54 -8.17
C LYS A 154 3.33 -1.65 -7.89
N GLN A 155 4.54 -2.18 -8.03
CA GLN A 155 5.80 -1.43 -7.98
C GLN A 155 6.70 -1.82 -9.15
N GLY A 156 6.74 -0.99 -10.19
CA GLY A 156 7.37 -1.36 -11.47
C GLY A 156 6.70 -2.62 -12.03
N ASN A 157 7.49 -3.67 -12.27
CA ASN A 157 7.01 -4.94 -12.80
C ASN A 157 6.49 -5.91 -11.71
N LYS A 158 6.61 -5.55 -10.43
CA LYS A 158 6.19 -6.40 -9.31
C LYS A 158 4.71 -6.15 -8.98
N VAL A 159 3.93 -7.22 -8.88
CA VAL A 159 2.58 -7.21 -8.30
C VAL A 159 2.66 -7.83 -6.91
N ILE A 160 2.20 -7.08 -5.91
CA ILE A 160 2.15 -7.48 -4.50
C ILE A 160 0.67 -7.77 -4.19
N GLN A 161 0.40 -8.98 -3.72
CA GLN A 161 -0.93 -9.40 -3.28
C GLN A 161 -1.17 -8.95 -1.83
N PRO A 162 -2.41 -8.61 -1.47
CA PRO A 162 -2.75 -8.35 -0.08
C PRO A 162 -2.70 -9.66 0.72
N LEU A 163 -2.41 -9.54 2.02
CA LEU A 163 -2.57 -10.61 3.01
C LEU A 163 -4.05 -10.90 3.27
N SER A 164 -4.88 -9.85 3.29
CA SER A 164 -6.34 -9.93 3.47
C SER A 164 -7.03 -8.79 2.75
N ILE A 165 -8.30 -9.00 2.42
CA ILE A 165 -9.24 -7.94 2.06
C ILE A 165 -10.44 -8.09 2.98
N ASP A 166 -10.50 -7.25 3.99
CA ASP A 166 -11.53 -7.28 5.02
C ASP A 166 -12.74 -6.41 4.62
N GLY A 167 -13.92 -6.68 5.17
CA GLY A 167 -15.16 -5.94 4.89
C GLY A 167 -15.93 -6.41 3.64
N LYS A 168 -15.47 -7.46 2.95
CA LYS A 168 -16.16 -8.04 1.78
C LYS A 168 -17.41 -8.83 2.17
N ASP A 169 -17.41 -9.41 3.36
CA ASP A 169 -18.46 -10.22 3.95
C ASP A 169 -19.45 -9.40 4.79
N GLU A 170 -19.20 -8.11 4.97
CA GLU A 170 -20.08 -7.19 5.65
C GLU A 170 -21.23 -6.74 4.73
N MET A 171 -22.42 -6.55 5.32
CA MET A 171 -23.58 -6.03 4.59
C MET A 171 -23.31 -4.58 4.15
N PRO A 172 -23.34 -4.26 2.85
CA PRO A 172 -23.10 -2.90 2.40
C PRO A 172 -24.26 -1.98 2.81
N SER A 173 -23.92 -0.74 3.13
CA SER A 173 -24.90 0.30 3.47
C SER A 173 -25.60 0.80 2.22
N TYR A 174 -26.84 1.25 2.35
CA TYR A 174 -27.52 1.99 1.29
C TYR A 174 -26.83 3.33 1.02
N THR A 175 -26.80 3.73 -0.25
CA THR A 175 -26.48 5.11 -0.61
C THR A 175 -27.71 6.00 -0.45
N GLU A 176 -27.51 7.32 -0.54
CA GLU A 176 -28.61 8.30 -0.65
C GLU A 176 -29.48 8.11 -1.90
N TYR A 177 -28.98 7.39 -2.91
CA TYR A 177 -29.67 7.17 -4.18
C TYR A 177 -30.60 5.97 -4.17
N TYR A 178 -30.51 5.09 -3.15
CA TYR A 178 -31.27 3.85 -3.09
C TYR A 178 -32.79 4.09 -3.33
N PRO A 179 -33.47 3.30 -4.19
CA PRO A 179 -33.00 2.09 -4.88
C PRO A 179 -32.36 2.36 -6.26
N LYS A 180 -31.97 3.59 -6.59
CA LYS A 180 -31.26 3.93 -7.83
C LYS A 180 -29.76 3.63 -7.72
N THR A 181 -29.08 3.57 -8.87
CA THR A 181 -27.63 3.35 -8.97
C THR A 181 -26.81 4.59 -8.57
N PRO A 182 -25.67 4.43 -7.87
CA PRO A 182 -25.26 3.22 -7.15
C PRO A 182 -26.14 3.02 -5.91
N SER A 183 -26.64 1.81 -5.71
CA SER A 183 -27.60 1.52 -4.62
C SER A 183 -26.93 1.24 -3.28
N TYR A 184 -25.70 0.74 -3.32
CA TYR A 184 -24.94 0.31 -2.15
C TYR A 184 -23.57 0.96 -2.08
N ARG A 185 -23.07 1.15 -0.86
CA ARG A 185 -21.73 1.62 -0.52
C ARG A 185 -21.11 0.69 0.52
N ALA A 186 -19.85 0.35 0.35
CA ALA A 186 -19.06 -0.37 1.34
C ALA A 186 -17.68 0.24 1.50
N ILE A 187 -17.02 -0.12 2.60
CA ILE A 187 -15.59 0.13 2.79
C ILE A 187 -14.93 -1.24 2.92
N ILE A 188 -13.96 -1.51 2.07
CA ILE A 188 -13.09 -2.69 2.20
C ILE A 188 -11.68 -2.25 2.59
N VAL A 189 -10.96 -3.11 3.29
CA VAL A 189 -9.58 -2.83 3.72
C VAL A 189 -8.64 -3.87 3.13
N ALA A 190 -7.79 -3.46 2.20
CA ALA A 190 -6.76 -4.31 1.62
C ALA A 190 -5.43 -4.14 2.36
N SER A 191 -4.97 -5.19 3.04
CA SER A 191 -3.76 -5.16 3.88
C SER A 191 -2.57 -5.77 3.15
N PHE A 192 -1.51 -5.01 2.88
CA PHE A 192 -0.34 -5.48 2.10
C PHE A 192 0.89 -5.73 2.98
N PRO A 193 1.69 -6.78 2.69
CA PRO A 193 2.85 -7.12 3.50
C PRO A 193 3.99 -6.11 3.34
N LEU A 194 4.53 -5.61 4.47
CA LEU A 194 5.57 -4.57 4.47
C LEU A 194 6.91 -5.06 3.90
N ASP A 195 7.25 -6.33 4.06
CA ASP A 195 8.52 -6.91 3.62
C ASP A 195 8.62 -7.05 2.08
N GLN A 196 7.49 -6.94 1.38
CA GLN A 196 7.45 -6.98 -0.08
C GLN A 196 7.50 -5.59 -0.73
N ILE A 197 7.38 -4.52 0.06
CA ILE A 197 7.27 -3.14 -0.43
C ILE A 197 8.63 -2.44 -0.35
N ASP A 198 9.02 -1.79 -1.44
CA ASP A 198 10.11 -0.82 -1.44
C ASP A 198 9.54 0.57 -1.15
N PHE A 199 9.61 1.02 0.10
CA PHE A 199 9.05 2.31 0.54
C PHE A 199 9.77 3.53 -0.05
N SER A 200 10.95 3.33 -0.68
CA SER A 200 11.66 4.40 -1.37
C SER A 200 11.10 4.69 -2.78
N LYS A 201 10.22 3.82 -3.29
CA LYS A 201 9.63 3.92 -4.63
C LYS A 201 8.14 4.21 -4.56
N GLU A 202 7.65 4.90 -5.58
CA GLU A 202 6.21 5.03 -5.80
C GLU A 202 5.59 3.65 -6.05
N ALA A 203 4.33 3.51 -5.67
CA ALA A 203 3.52 2.33 -5.97
C ALA A 203 2.19 2.75 -6.58
N THR A 204 1.49 1.78 -7.17
CA THR A 204 0.13 1.96 -7.67
C THR A 204 -0.78 0.97 -6.99
N LEU A 205 -1.73 1.46 -6.18
CA LEU A 205 -2.83 0.63 -5.71
C LEU A 205 -3.82 0.46 -6.86
N VAL A 206 -4.21 -0.78 -7.17
CA VAL A 206 -5.21 -1.08 -8.19
C VAL A 206 -6.37 -1.79 -7.53
N TYR A 207 -7.53 -1.14 -7.49
CA TYR A 207 -8.79 -1.75 -7.09
C TYR A 207 -9.53 -2.27 -8.34
N MET A 208 -10.12 -3.45 -8.25
CA MET A 208 -10.87 -4.11 -9.32
C MET A 208 -12.24 -4.52 -8.79
N TYR A 209 -13.32 -4.00 -9.38
CA TYR A 209 -14.69 -4.30 -8.98
C TYR A 209 -15.17 -5.66 -9.52
N ALA A 210 -14.77 -6.01 -10.74
CA ALA A 210 -15.04 -7.31 -11.37
C ALA A 210 -13.99 -7.64 -12.43
N GLY A 211 -12.71 -7.50 -12.06
CA GLY A 211 -11.56 -7.70 -12.95
C GLY A 211 -10.98 -6.39 -13.51
N GLN A 212 -9.98 -6.53 -14.41
CA GLN A 212 -9.12 -5.41 -14.85
C GLN A 212 -9.83 -4.38 -15.75
N GLU A 213 -10.92 -4.77 -16.40
CA GLU A 213 -11.71 -3.85 -17.24
C GLU A 213 -12.51 -2.86 -16.39
N LEU A 214 -12.81 -3.23 -15.14
CA LEU A 214 -13.53 -2.39 -14.17
C LEU A 214 -12.62 -2.11 -12.98
N SER A 215 -11.54 -1.35 -13.24
CA SER A 215 -10.51 -1.03 -12.26
C SER A 215 -10.31 0.47 -12.06
N VAL A 216 -9.81 0.83 -10.87
CA VAL A 216 -9.27 2.16 -10.58
C VAL A 216 -7.86 2.01 -10.05
N SER A 217 -6.96 2.83 -10.58
CA SER A 217 -5.56 2.90 -10.18
C SER A 217 -5.30 4.19 -9.41
N TYR A 218 -4.66 4.08 -8.26
CA TYR A 218 -4.31 5.20 -7.39
C TYR A 218 -2.80 5.29 -7.18
N LYS A 219 -2.28 6.51 -7.14
CA LYS A 219 -0.86 6.76 -6.89
C LYS A 219 -0.58 6.70 -5.40
N VAL A 220 0.45 5.93 -5.02
CA VAL A 220 0.92 5.80 -3.64
C VAL A 220 2.35 6.35 -3.56
N ASN A 221 2.54 7.37 -2.73
CA ASN A 221 3.86 7.90 -2.41
C ASN A 221 4.09 7.80 -0.89
N PHE A 222 4.78 6.74 -0.47
CA PHE A 222 5.03 6.46 0.95
C PHE A 222 5.80 7.59 1.67
N GLY A 223 6.60 8.37 0.94
CA GLY A 223 7.38 9.47 1.50
C GLY A 223 6.53 10.59 2.12
N LEU A 224 5.27 10.70 1.72
CA LEU A 224 4.33 11.72 2.21
C LEU A 224 3.80 11.43 3.62
N TYR A 225 3.79 10.16 4.03
CA TYR A 225 3.09 9.76 5.24
C TYR A 225 4.01 9.72 6.47
N LYS A 226 3.36 9.70 7.63
CA LYS A 226 3.93 9.46 8.95
C LYS A 226 3.14 8.32 9.58
#